data_AF-A0A1Z7YXD1-F1
#
_entry.id   AF-A0A1Z7YXD1-F1
#
_cell.length_a   1.000
_cell.length_b   1.000
_cell.length_c   1.000
_cell.angle_alpha   90.00
_cell.angle_beta   90.00
_cell.angle_gamma   90.00
#
_symmetry.space_group_name_H-M   'P 1'
#
loop_
_entity.id
_entity.type
_entity.pdbx_description
1 polymer ?
#
loop_
_entity_poly.entity_id
_entity_poly.type
_entity_poly.pdbx_seq_one_letter_code
_entity_poly.pdbx_strand_id
1 'polypeptide(L)'
;MIKNLMTLRERLEKTLSEKQYHLLLVLDQEIKDSVQESVLLLQETSGDTQALKSELEKLMLVYGDVVSRCEERSSQLKDECIALKNTKNGAVKYLDIASQI
;
A
#
# COMPACT_ATOMS: atom_id res chain seq x y z
N MET A 1 22.50 -3.90 -6.46
CA MET A 1 21.15 -3.74 -7.04
C MET A 1 20.19 -4.86 -6.68
N ILE A 2 20.40 -6.11 -7.14
CA ILE A 2 19.46 -7.23 -6.89
C ILE A 2 19.16 -7.40 -5.39
N LYS A 3 20.19 -7.36 -4.52
CA LYS A 3 20.00 -7.41 -3.06
C LYS A 3 19.10 -6.28 -2.52
N ASN A 4 19.20 -5.07 -3.07
CA ASN A 4 18.38 -3.94 -2.64
C ASN A 4 16.91 -4.17 -2.99
N LEU A 5 16.63 -4.69 -4.20
CA LEU A 5 15.28 -5.06 -4.63
C LEU A 5 14.70 -6.17 -3.75
N MET A 6 15.50 -7.19 -3.41
CA MET A 6 15.10 -8.26 -2.49
C MET A 6 14.75 -7.70 -1.10
N THR A 7 15.60 -6.86 -0.52
CA THR A 7 15.34 -6.25 0.78
C THR A 7 14.11 -5.34 0.77
N LEU A 8 13.90 -4.58 -0.31
CA LEU A 8 12.70 -3.77 -0.50
C LEU A 8 11.46 -4.65 -0.56
N ARG A 9 11.50 -5.75 -1.31
CA ARG A 9 10.40 -6.71 -1.42
C ARG A 9 10.05 -7.32 -0.05
N GLU A 10 11.03 -7.81 0.68
CA GLU A 10 10.83 -8.39 2.03
C GLU A 10 10.25 -7.36 3.01
N ARG A 11 10.72 -6.11 2.97
CA ARG A 11 10.15 -5.02 3.79
C ARG A 11 8.70 -4.74 3.40
N LEU A 12 8.39 -4.77 2.11
CA LEU A 12 7.02 -4.54 1.61
C LEU A 12 6.08 -5.65 2.08
N GLU A 13 6.47 -6.91 1.89
CA GLU A 13 5.71 -8.09 2.32
C GLU A 13 5.46 -8.06 3.84
N LYS A 14 6.50 -7.74 4.62
CA LYS A 14 6.40 -7.62 6.07
C LYS A 14 5.43 -6.51 6.47
N THR A 15 5.62 -5.31 5.94
CA THR A 15 4.77 -4.13 6.25
C THR A 15 3.31 -4.40 5.91
N LEU A 16 3.05 -5.09 4.79
CA LEU A 16 1.72 -5.50 4.37
C LEU A 16 1.10 -6.53 5.33
N SER A 17 1.86 -7.55 5.71
CA SER A 17 1.40 -8.60 6.64
C SER A 17 1.09 -8.05 8.04
N GLU A 18 1.88 -7.07 8.50
CA GLU A 18 1.70 -6.39 9.78
C GLU A 18 0.67 -5.25 9.72
N LYS A 19 0.04 -5.01 8.56
CA LYS A 19 -0.95 -3.95 8.33
C LYS A 19 -0.43 -2.55 8.71
N GLN A 20 0.87 -2.33 8.57
CA GLN A 20 1.53 -1.07 8.88
C GLN A 20 1.42 -0.08 7.71
N TYR A 21 0.19 0.27 7.33
CA TYR A 21 -0.10 1.03 6.12
C TYR A 21 0.60 2.41 6.07
N HIS A 22 0.89 3.02 7.21
CA HIS A 22 1.61 4.28 7.30
C HIS A 22 3.06 4.20 6.80
N LEU A 23 3.71 3.04 6.93
CA LEU A 23 5.08 2.83 6.45
C LEU A 23 5.14 2.60 4.93
N LEU A 24 4.02 2.23 4.30
CA LEU A 24 3.94 2.01 2.86
C LEU A 24 4.19 3.29 2.05
N LEU A 25 3.88 4.47 2.61
CA LEU A 25 4.17 5.76 1.98
C LEU A 25 5.67 6.03 1.85
N VAL A 26 6.45 5.64 2.86
CA VAL A 26 7.92 5.77 2.83
C VAL A 26 8.51 4.78 1.82
N LEU A 27 7.97 3.56 1.80
CA LEU A 27 8.42 2.52 0.87
C LEU A 27 8.08 2.81 -0.60
N ASP A 28 6.99 3.52 -0.90
CA ASP A 28 6.62 3.92 -2.27
C ASP A 28 7.74 4.74 -2.95
N GLN A 29 8.30 5.73 -2.25
CA GLN A 29 9.38 6.53 -2.80
C GLN A 29 10.65 5.69 -2.99
N GLU A 30 11.04 4.88 -2.01
CA GLU A 30 12.22 4.00 -2.11
C GLU A 30 12.09 3.00 -3.28
N ILE A 31 10.89 2.48 -3.54
CA ILE A 31 10.62 1.60 -4.68
C ILE A 31 10.76 2.33 -5.99
N LYS A 32 10.20 3.53 -6.13
CA LYS A 32 10.31 4.34 -7.36
C LYS A 32 11.76 4.61 -7.71
N ASP A 33 12.54 5.05 -6.72
CA ASP A 33 13.97 5.33 -6.90
C ASP A 33 14.73 4.05 -7.32
N SER A 34 14.46 2.93 -6.65
CA SER A 34 15.14 1.65 -6.95
C SER A 34 14.73 1.04 -8.29
N VAL A 35 13.47 1.22 -8.72
CA VAL A 35 12.99 0.83 -10.05
C VAL A 35 13.68 1.68 -11.11
N GLN A 36 13.77 2.99 -10.91
CA GLN A 36 14.40 3.90 -11.86
C GLN A 36 15.89 3.56 -12.05
N GLU A 37 16.63 3.37 -10.95
CA GLU A 37 18.02 2.92 -11.00
C GLU A 37 18.17 1.56 -11.70
N SER A 38 17.25 0.62 -11.44
CA SER A 38 17.29 -0.71 -12.07
C SER A 38 17.07 -0.61 -13.58
N VAL A 39 16.14 0.22 -14.02
CA VAL A 39 15.85 0.43 -15.44
C VAL A 39 17.04 1.09 -16.16
N LEU A 40 17.68 2.08 -15.54
CA LEU A 40 18.89 2.70 -16.10
C LEU A 40 20.00 1.66 -16.28
N LEU A 41 20.26 0.84 -15.25
CA LEU A 41 21.24 -0.25 -15.33
C LEU A 41 20.90 -1.26 -16.42
N LEU A 42 19.63 -1.60 -16.61
CA LEU A 42 19.17 -2.49 -17.67
C LEU A 42 19.37 -1.91 -19.08
N GLN A 43 19.33 -0.58 -19.22
CA GLN A 43 19.54 0.12 -20.50
C GLN A 43 21.03 0.27 -20.83
N GLU A 44 21.87 0.49 -19.83
CA GLU A 44 23.31 0.72 -19.99
C GLU A 44 24.12 -0.57 -20.10
N THR A 45 23.61 -1.69 -19.58
CA THR A 45 24.34 -2.96 -19.50
C THR A 45 23.97 -3.88 -20.66
N SER A 46 24.93 -4.20 -21.54
CA SER A 46 24.78 -5.17 -22.65
C SER A 46 24.99 -6.64 -22.24
N GLY A 47 25.11 -6.93 -20.94
CA GLY A 47 25.32 -8.26 -20.38
C GLY A 47 24.04 -9.00 -19.96
N ASP A 48 24.19 -10.18 -19.37
CA ASP A 48 23.07 -10.96 -18.83
C ASP A 48 22.43 -10.24 -17.63
N THR A 49 21.27 -9.63 -17.91
CA THR A 49 20.47 -8.88 -16.95
C THR A 49 19.22 -9.64 -16.49
N GLN A 50 19.11 -10.93 -16.82
CA GLN A 50 17.90 -11.72 -16.57
C GLN A 50 17.54 -11.79 -15.08
N ALA A 51 18.55 -11.92 -14.21
CA ALA A 51 18.35 -11.96 -12.77
C ALA A 51 17.80 -10.62 -12.21
N LEU A 52 18.25 -9.49 -12.75
CA LEU A 52 17.76 -8.17 -12.35
C LEU A 52 16.32 -7.95 -12.82
N LYS A 53 15.99 -8.33 -14.06
CA LYS A 53 14.62 -8.27 -14.59
C LYS A 53 13.66 -9.13 -13.77
N SER A 54 14.05 -10.36 -13.48
CA SER A 54 13.22 -11.28 -12.68
C SER A 54 12.93 -10.74 -11.28
N GLU A 55 13.92 -10.15 -10.61
CA GLU A 55 13.69 -9.60 -9.27
C GLU A 55 12.87 -8.31 -9.30
N LEU A 56 13.03 -7.49 -10.34
CA LEU A 56 12.20 -6.30 -10.56
C LEU A 56 10.73 -6.67 -10.80
N GLU A 57 10.46 -7.69 -11.61
CA GLU A 57 9.10 -8.22 -11.83
C GLU A 57 8.46 -8.71 -10.53
N LYS A 58 9.19 -9.46 -9.70
CA LYS A 58 8.69 -9.92 -8.40
C LYS A 58 8.37 -8.74 -7.48
N LEU A 59 9.25 -7.74 -7.41
CA LEU A 59 9.00 -6.53 -6.60
C LEU A 59 7.72 -5.83 -7.06
N MET A 60 7.53 -5.67 -8.37
CA MET A 60 6.35 -5.02 -8.94
C MET A 60 5.05 -5.79 -8.67
N LEU A 61 5.08 -7.13 -8.67
CA LEU A 61 3.93 -7.95 -8.30
C LEU A 61 3.51 -7.72 -6.84
N VAL A 62 4.46 -7.71 -5.91
CA VAL A 62 4.17 -7.44 -4.49
C VAL A 62 3.66 -6.01 -4.32
N TYR A 63 4.27 -5.04 -5.01
CA TYR A 63 3.81 -3.66 -5.00
C TYR A 63 2.36 -3.51 -5.50
N GLY A 64 1.99 -4.25 -6.55
CA GLY A 64 0.61 -4.31 -7.03
C GLY A 64 -0.39 -4.83 -5.99
N ASP A 65 -0.06 -5.93 -5.27
CA ASP A 65 -0.90 -6.45 -4.17
C ASP A 65 -1.06 -5.42 -3.04
N VAL A 66 0.02 -4.73 -2.69
CA VAL A 66 0.00 -3.64 -1.69
C VAL A 66 -0.98 -2.54 -2.08
N VAL A 67 -0.90 -2.05 -3.32
CA VAL A 67 -1.80 -0.99 -3.82
C VAL A 67 -3.25 -1.46 -3.76
N SER A 68 -3.55 -2.66 -4.23
CA SER A 68 -4.91 -3.21 -4.22
C SER A 68 -5.49 -3.31 -2.80
N ARG A 69 -4.70 -3.77 -1.82
CA ARG A 69 -5.14 -3.84 -0.41
C ARG A 69 -5.32 -2.47 0.23
N CYS A 70 -4.49 -1.49 -0.15
CA CYS A 70 -4.67 -0.11 0.30
C CYS A 70 -5.97 0.50 -0.24
N GLU A 71 -6.32 0.25 -1.50
CA GLU A 71 -7.59 0.67 -2.09
C GLU A 71 -8.79 0.02 -1.38
N GLU A 72 -8.72 -1.30 -1.14
CA GLU A 72 -9.75 -2.02 -0.40
C GLU A 72 -9.92 -1.44 1.01
N ARG A 73 -8.82 -1.22 1.74
CA ARG A 73 -8.88 -0.65 3.09
C ARG A 73 -9.43 0.78 3.09
N SER A 74 -9.09 1.59 2.09
CA SER A 74 -9.64 2.93 1.90
C SER A 74 -11.16 2.89 1.71
N SER A 75 -11.66 1.95 0.91
CA SER A 75 -13.11 1.74 0.72
C SER A 75 -13.77 1.35 2.04
N GLN A 76 -13.21 0.39 2.78
CA GLN A 76 -13.73 -0.03 4.09
C GLN A 76 -13.80 1.13 5.08
N LEU A 77 -12.73 1.93 5.18
CA LEU A 77 -12.70 3.10 6.07
C LEU A 77 -13.76 4.15 5.69
N LYS A 78 -14.03 4.31 4.38
CA LYS A 78 -15.11 5.19 3.91
C LYS A 78 -16.48 4.69 4.35
N ASP A 79 -16.73 3.38 4.24
CA ASP A 79 -17.98 2.76 4.68
C ASP A 79 -18.14 2.84 6.21
N GLU A 80 -17.08 2.56 6.96
CA GLU A 80 -17.02 2.73 8.43
C GLU A 80 -17.36 4.19 8.84
N CYS A 81 -16.83 5.18 8.11
CA CYS A 81 -17.11 6.60 8.36
C CYS A 81 -18.58 6.97 8.08
N ILE A 82 -19.17 6.43 7.01
CA ILE A 82 -20.59 6.64 6.69
C ILE A 82 -21.47 5.99 7.78
N ALA A 83 -21.14 4.77 8.19
CA ALA A 83 -21.85 4.08 9.26
C ALA A 83 -21.82 4.89 10.57
N LEU A 84 -20.65 5.36 10.99
CA LEU A 84 -20.49 6.19 12.18
C LEU A 84 -21.30 7.50 12.11
N LYS A 85 -21.31 8.17 10.94
CA LYS A 85 -22.15 9.37 10.73
C LYS A 85 -23.63 9.07 10.88
N ASN A 86 -24.09 7.94 10.32
CA ASN A 86 -25.48 7.52 10.42
C ASN A 86 -25.87 7.14 11.85
N THR A 87 -25.00 6.44 12.58
CA THR A 87 -25.21 6.13 14.00
C THR A 87 -25.27 7.40 14.85
N LYS A 88 -24.38 8.37 14.61
CA LYS A 88 -24.41 9.67 15.30
C LYS A 88 -25.73 10.42 15.04
N ASN A 89 -26.17 10.46 13.78
CA ASN A 89 -27.44 11.09 13.42
C ASN A 89 -28.65 10.36 14.03
N GLY A 90 -28.60 9.03 14.13
CA GLY A 90 -29.61 8.23 14.82
C GLY A 90 -29.66 8.55 16.32
N ALA A 91 -28.51 8.58 16.99
CA ALA A 91 -28.40 8.89 18.41
C ALA A 91 -28.91 10.30 18.77
N VAL A 92 -28.64 11.30 17.93
CA VAL A 92 -29.17 12.66 18.10
C VAL A 92 -30.70 12.67 18.02
N LYS A 93 -31.30 11.98 17.04
CA LYS A 93 -32.76 11.89 16.92
C LYS A 93 -33.42 11.19 18.12
N TYR A 94 -32.78 10.18 18.69
CA TYR A 94 -33.29 9.53 19.91
C TYR A 94 -33.28 10.47 21.12
N LEU A 95 -32.23 11.29 21.28
CA LEU A 95 -32.17 12.31 22.33
C LEU A 95 -33.22 13.41 22.14
N ASP A 96 -33.46 13.85 20.90
CA ASP A 96 -34.49 14.84 20.59
C ASP A 96 -35.91 14.33 20.90
N ILE A 97 -36.20 13.04 20.65
CA ILE A 97 -37.49 12.44 21.02
C ILE A 97 -37.61 12.27 22.54
N ALA A 98 -36.56 11.81 23.21
CA ALA A 98 -36.56 11.60 24.66
C ALA A 98 -36.66 12.91 25.47
N SER A 99 -36.26 14.04 24.90
CA SER A 99 -36.39 15.37 25.53
C SER A 99 -37.76 16.04 25.33
N GLN A 100 -38.64 15.44 24.52
CA GLN A 100 -40.01 15.90 24.28
C GLN A 100 -41.07 15.14 25.10
N ILE A 101 -40.66 14.17 25.92
CA ILE A 101 -41.50 13.39 26.84
C ILE A 101 -41.21 13.87 28.27
#